data_AF-A0AAV8ZLC9-F1
#
_entry.id   AF-A0AAV8ZLC9-F1
#
_cell.length_a   1.000
_cell.length_b   1.000
_cell.length_c   1.000
_cell.angle_alpha   90.00
_cell.angle_beta   90.00
_cell.angle_gamma   90.00
#
_symmetry.space_group_name_H-M   'P 1'
#
loop_
_entity.id
_entity.type
_entity.pdbx_description
1 polymer ?
#
loop_
_entity_poly.entity_id
_entity_poly.type
_entity_poly.pdbx_seq_one_letter_code
_entity_poly.pdbx_strand_id
1 'polypeptide(L)'
;MEYEAEQARLQRLCDEVSTDSAPEPDDDDSSLPNEQVEVLEYDTNSEQDFSDDEDSKEYIPIQQTTRVPYLLGKDGTRWRKPPSKQRNIRTRAENIFPRLPGPKGDIRHKLNIKNIWECFYTTDMLESIVKYTNKFISMQFYDIIENRTAMPGLLTYLN
;
A
#
# COMPACT_ATOMS: atom_id res chain seq x y z
N MET A 1 19.39 6.09 37.07
CA MET A 1 18.62 5.61 35.91
C MET A 1 19.08 6.40 34.71
N GLU A 2 19.72 5.75 33.74
CA GLU A 2 20.40 6.39 32.59
C GLU A 2 19.40 6.99 31.59
N TYR A 3 18.21 6.39 31.46
CA TYR A 3 17.18 6.84 30.53
C TYR A 3 16.53 8.18 30.94
N GLU A 4 16.43 8.47 32.24
CA GLU A 4 15.86 9.74 32.74
C GLU A 4 16.78 10.92 32.43
N ALA A 5 18.10 10.69 32.46
CA ALA A 5 19.09 11.68 32.08
C ALA A 5 19.05 11.99 30.57
N GLU A 6 18.84 10.96 29.74
CA GLU A 6 18.70 11.14 28.28
C GLU A 6 17.40 11.86 27.92
N GLN A 7 16.28 11.56 28.61
CA GLN A 7 15.02 12.29 28.42
C GLN A 7 15.16 13.78 28.72
N ALA A 8 15.83 14.13 29.83
CA ALA A 8 16.05 15.53 30.20
C ALA A 8 16.94 16.27 29.19
N ARG A 9 17.95 15.59 28.62
CA ARG A 9 18.80 16.15 27.57
C ARG A 9 18.00 16.43 26.30
N LEU A 10 17.17 15.49 25.86
CA LEU A 10 16.36 15.63 24.65
C LEU A 10 15.34 16.76 24.77
N GLN A 11 14.68 16.86 25.92
CA GLN A 11 13.68 17.90 26.17
C GLN A 11 14.29 19.31 26.10
N ARG A 12 15.48 19.48 26.70
CA ARG A 12 16.22 20.74 26.61
C ARG A 12 16.60 21.11 25.17
N LEU A 13 16.97 20.13 24.35
CA LEU A 13 17.32 20.36 22.95
C LEU A 13 16.11 20.81 22.11
N CYS A 14 14.91 20.30 22.40
CA CYS A 14 13.67 20.73 21.74
C CYS A 14 13.28 22.17 22.10
N ASP A 15 13.48 22.56 23.36
CA ASP A 15 13.15 23.90 23.85
C ASP A 15 14.13 24.96 23.31
N GLU A 16 15.43 24.62 23.20
CA GLU A 16 16.45 25.53 22.64
C GLU A 16 16.29 25.79 21.12
N VAL A 17 15.55 24.93 20.40
CA VAL A 17 15.32 25.07 18.94
C VAL A 17 14.02 25.82 18.63
N SER A 18 13.11 25.99 19.59
CA SER A 18 11.74 26.48 19.35
C SER A 18 11.57 28.02 19.43
N THR A 19 12.66 28.80 19.40
CA THR A 19 12.58 30.28 19.42
C THR A 19 13.18 30.92 18.18
N ASP A 20 12.68 30.57 17.00
CA ASP A 20 12.65 31.54 15.90
C ASP A 20 11.25 31.56 15.27
N SER A 21 10.66 32.73 15.34
CA SER A 21 9.25 33.04 15.08
C SER A 21 8.95 32.93 13.58
N ALA A 22 8.41 31.81 13.14
CA ALA A 22 7.78 31.71 11.82
C ALA A 22 6.30 32.15 11.91
N PRO A 23 5.82 33.10 11.09
CA PRO A 23 4.43 33.54 11.13
C PRO A 23 3.50 32.40 10.70
N GLU A 24 2.38 32.26 11.42
CA GLU A 24 1.24 31.41 11.08
C GLU A 24 0.79 31.70 9.64
N PRO A 25 0.68 30.68 8.75
CA PRO A 25 0.11 30.90 7.43
C PRO A 25 -1.42 31.05 7.53
N ASP A 26 -1.91 32.22 7.12
CA ASP A 26 -3.31 32.48 6.83
C ASP A 26 -3.85 31.44 5.82
N ASP A 27 -4.99 30.84 6.16
CA ASP A 27 -5.83 30.05 5.26
C ASP A 27 -6.39 30.97 4.15
N ASP A 28 -5.70 31.06 3.01
CA ASP A 28 -6.27 31.58 1.77
C ASP A 28 -5.89 30.70 0.55
N ASP A 29 -6.87 30.61 -0.33
CA ASP A 29 -7.07 29.68 -1.43
C ASP A 29 -6.00 29.73 -2.54
N SER A 30 -5.85 28.59 -3.23
CA SER A 30 -5.30 28.43 -4.58
C SER A 30 -3.78 28.57 -4.82
N SER A 31 -3.04 27.45 -4.68
CA SER A 31 -2.13 26.92 -5.71
C SER A 31 -1.33 25.73 -5.15
N LEU A 32 -1.61 24.53 -5.68
CA LEU A 32 -0.79 23.34 -5.46
C LEU A 32 0.65 23.59 -5.97
N PRO A 33 1.70 23.45 -5.15
CA PRO A 33 3.05 23.32 -5.69
C PRO A 33 3.22 21.85 -6.10
N ASN A 34 3.00 21.63 -7.40
CA ASN A 34 3.59 20.60 -8.25
C ASN A 34 4.33 19.46 -7.48
N GLU A 35 3.62 18.37 -7.21
CA GLU A 35 4.20 17.11 -6.77
C GLU A 35 5.26 16.69 -7.79
N GLN A 36 6.54 16.79 -7.41
CA GLN A 36 7.65 16.29 -8.20
C GLN A 36 7.59 14.77 -8.18
N VAL A 37 6.77 14.21 -9.06
CA VAL A 37 6.81 12.78 -9.40
C VAL A 37 8.12 12.56 -10.13
N GLU A 38 9.09 11.94 -9.46
CA GLU A 38 10.24 11.34 -10.14
C GLU A 38 9.70 10.24 -11.06
N VAL A 39 9.49 10.60 -12.32
CA VAL A 39 9.22 9.63 -13.40
C VAL A 39 10.53 8.90 -13.65
N LEU A 40 10.69 7.74 -13.03
CA LEU A 40 11.74 6.80 -13.42
C LEU A 40 11.40 6.30 -14.83
N GLU A 41 12.11 6.82 -15.83
CA GLU A 41 12.03 6.31 -17.20
C GLU A 41 12.62 4.89 -17.22
N TYR A 42 11.75 3.88 -17.23
CA TYR A 42 12.17 2.50 -17.49
C TYR A 42 12.31 2.35 -19.01
N ASP A 43 13.54 2.13 -19.47
CA ASP A 43 13.80 1.73 -20.86
C ASP A 43 13.18 0.35 -21.12
N THR A 44 11.96 0.37 -21.66
CA THR A 44 11.19 -0.83 -22.05
C THR A 44 11.69 -1.38 -23.40
N ASN A 45 12.68 -0.74 -24.02
CA ASN A 45 13.14 -1.07 -25.36
C ASN A 45 14.14 -2.26 -25.41
N SER A 46 14.37 -2.94 -24.28
CA SER A 46 15.21 -4.13 -24.21
C SER A 46 14.49 -5.43 -24.64
N GLU A 47 13.25 -5.36 -25.11
CA GLU A 47 12.63 -6.48 -25.83
C GLU A 47 13.26 -6.61 -27.24
N GLN A 48 14.52 -7.04 -27.29
CA GLN A 48 15.16 -7.44 -28.54
C GLN A 48 14.50 -8.74 -29.04
N ASP A 49 13.59 -8.60 -29.99
CA ASP A 49 13.18 -9.68 -30.87
C ASP A 49 14.35 -10.01 -31.80
N PHE A 50 15.16 -11.00 -31.42
CA PHE A 50 16.18 -11.52 -32.32
C PHE A 50 15.48 -12.28 -33.44
N SER A 51 15.32 -11.60 -34.57
CA SER A 51 14.99 -12.23 -35.84
C SER A 51 16.09 -13.23 -36.19
N ASP A 52 15.68 -14.49 -36.36
CA ASP A 52 16.51 -15.63 -36.76
C ASP A 52 17.02 -15.42 -38.20
N ASP A 53 18.24 -14.90 -38.34
CA ASP A 53 18.96 -14.90 -39.60
C ASP A 53 20.06 -15.99 -39.53
N GLU A 54 19.70 -17.18 -40.03
CA GLU A 54 20.65 -18.25 -40.33
C GLU A 54 21.43 -17.90 -41.60
N ASP A 55 22.75 -17.70 -41.51
CA ASP A 55 23.71 -18.45 -42.33
C ASP A 55 25.18 -18.15 -41.94
N SER A 56 25.76 -18.95 -41.05
CA SER A 56 27.21 -19.17 -41.04
C SER A 56 27.49 -20.67 -41.17
N LYS A 57 27.69 -21.08 -42.42
CA LYS A 57 28.03 -22.45 -42.80
C LYS A 57 29.47 -22.75 -42.39
N GLU A 58 29.66 -23.36 -41.22
CA GLU A 58 30.86 -24.13 -40.93
C GLU A 58 30.48 -25.59 -40.64
N TYR A 59 30.93 -26.46 -41.54
CA TYR A 59 30.59 -27.88 -41.63
C TYR A 59 31.33 -28.65 -40.53
N ILE A 60 30.63 -29.09 -39.48
CA ILE A 60 31.19 -29.98 -38.45
C ILE A 60 30.38 -31.30 -38.46
N PRO A 61 31.02 -32.49 -38.51
CA PRO A 61 30.34 -33.76 -38.75
C PRO A 61 29.31 -34.11 -37.67
N ILE A 62 28.15 -34.58 -38.14
CA ILE A 62 26.96 -34.91 -37.35
C ILE A 62 27.23 -36.12 -36.46
N GLN A 63 27.58 -35.90 -35.19
CA GLN A 63 27.19 -36.83 -34.14
C GLN A 63 25.79 -36.44 -33.69
N GLN A 64 24.83 -37.36 -33.85
CA GLN A 64 23.44 -37.27 -33.41
C GLN A 64 23.37 -37.07 -31.88
N THR A 65 23.62 -35.86 -31.43
CA THR A 65 23.18 -35.38 -30.13
C THR A 65 22.03 -34.44 -30.41
N THR A 66 20.84 -34.80 -29.95
CA THR A 66 19.67 -33.94 -30.00
C THR A 66 20.07 -32.59 -29.38
N ARG A 67 20.29 -31.56 -30.20
CA ARG A 67 20.64 -30.21 -29.74
C ARG A 67 19.43 -29.63 -29.01
N VAL A 68 19.30 -29.93 -27.72
CA VAL A 68 18.32 -29.27 -26.86
C VAL A 68 18.78 -27.82 -26.73
N PRO A 69 17.95 -26.83 -27.10
CA PRO A 69 18.38 -25.45 -27.05
C PRO A 69 18.66 -25.03 -25.60
N TYR A 70 19.66 -24.18 -25.38
CA TYR A 70 20.04 -23.66 -24.06
C TYR A 70 20.26 -22.15 -24.10
N LEU A 71 20.06 -21.49 -22.97
CA LEU A 71 20.46 -20.11 -22.69
C LEU A 71 21.79 -20.14 -21.94
N LEU A 72 22.67 -19.19 -22.22
CA LEU A 72 23.97 -19.07 -21.56
C LEU A 72 23.96 -17.84 -20.64
N GLY A 73 24.23 -18.05 -19.35
CA GLY A 73 24.44 -16.99 -18.39
C GLY A 73 25.79 -16.33 -18.57
N LYS A 74 25.95 -15.10 -18.06
CA LYS A 74 27.21 -14.34 -18.11
C LYS A 74 28.37 -15.03 -17.39
N ASP A 75 28.04 -15.86 -16.40
CA ASP A 75 28.92 -16.73 -15.62
C ASP A 75 29.26 -18.06 -16.32
N GLY A 76 28.75 -18.27 -17.54
CA GLY A 76 28.90 -19.52 -18.30
C GLY A 76 27.88 -20.60 -17.92
N THR A 77 26.94 -20.33 -17.01
CA THR A 77 25.90 -21.28 -16.62
C THR A 77 24.96 -21.56 -17.79
N ARG A 78 24.72 -22.84 -18.11
CA ARG A 78 23.83 -23.25 -19.19
C ARG A 78 22.46 -23.62 -18.65
N TRP A 79 21.44 -22.87 -19.05
CA TRP A 79 20.04 -23.14 -18.73
C TRP A 79 19.40 -23.85 -19.92
N ARG A 80 18.86 -25.05 -19.73
CA ARG A 80 18.11 -25.72 -20.81
C ARG A 80 16.89 -24.86 -21.14
N LYS A 81 16.71 -24.50 -22.42
CA LYS A 81 15.45 -23.88 -22.84
C LYS A 81 14.37 -24.95 -22.68
N PRO A 82 13.22 -24.61 -22.07
CA PRO A 82 12.08 -25.51 -22.15
C PRO A 82 11.77 -25.75 -23.63
N PRO A 83 11.35 -26.96 -24.01
CA PRO A 83 10.92 -27.20 -25.38
C PRO A 83 9.93 -26.10 -25.76
N SER A 84 10.13 -25.46 -26.92
CA SER A 84 9.20 -24.47 -27.44
C SER A 84 7.81 -25.08 -27.32
N LYS A 85 6.87 -24.36 -26.68
CA LYS A 85 5.54 -24.87 -26.35
C LYS A 85 5.02 -25.58 -27.59
N GLN A 86 4.96 -26.91 -27.57
CA GLN A 86 4.47 -27.64 -28.74
C GLN A 86 3.08 -27.07 -28.99
N ARG A 87 2.82 -26.62 -30.21
CA ARG A 87 1.64 -25.81 -30.58
C ARG A 87 0.30 -26.45 -30.17
N ASN A 88 0.31 -27.75 -29.83
CA ASN A 88 -0.84 -28.58 -29.46
C ASN A 88 -0.84 -29.11 -28.02
N ILE A 89 -0.08 -28.54 -27.06
CA ILE A 89 -0.22 -28.93 -25.65
C ILE A 89 -1.32 -28.10 -24.99
N ARG A 90 -2.47 -28.72 -24.71
CA ARG A 90 -3.52 -28.12 -23.89
C ARG A 90 -3.15 -28.21 -22.42
N THR A 91 -3.11 -27.08 -21.72
CA THR A 91 -3.02 -27.06 -20.24
C THR A 91 -4.21 -27.83 -19.67
N ARG A 92 -3.96 -28.76 -18.76
CA ARG A 92 -5.04 -29.49 -18.07
C ARG A 92 -5.94 -28.51 -17.33
N ALA A 93 -7.24 -28.78 -17.30
CA ALA A 93 -8.21 -27.90 -16.65
C ALA A 93 -7.89 -27.62 -15.17
N GLU A 94 -7.34 -28.62 -14.47
CA GLU A 94 -6.88 -28.51 -13.07
C GLU A 94 -5.74 -27.50 -12.86
N ASN A 95 -4.95 -27.21 -13.90
CA ASN A 95 -3.82 -26.29 -13.86
C ASN A 95 -4.18 -24.89 -14.38
N ILE A 96 -5.40 -24.71 -14.88
CA ILE A 96 -5.91 -23.39 -15.26
C ILE A 96 -6.44 -22.75 -13.99
N PHE A 97 -5.78 -21.70 -13.50
CA PHE A 97 -6.28 -20.91 -12.39
C PHE A 97 -7.33 -19.91 -12.90
N PRO A 98 -8.63 -20.10 -12.64
CA PRO A 98 -9.67 -19.23 -13.18
C PRO A 98 -9.81 -17.92 -12.40
N ARG A 99 -9.19 -17.83 -11.21
CA ARG A 99 -9.27 -16.65 -10.34
C ARG A 99 -8.10 -15.73 -10.62
N LEU A 100 -8.37 -14.70 -11.41
CA LEU A 100 -7.43 -13.61 -11.59
C LEU A 100 -7.32 -12.78 -10.29
N PRO A 101 -6.13 -12.29 -9.96
CA PRO A 101 -5.97 -11.33 -8.88
C PRO A 101 -6.71 -10.02 -9.22
N GLY A 102 -7.30 -9.39 -8.21
CA GLY A 102 -7.98 -8.10 -8.35
C GLY A 102 -9.26 -7.96 -7.53
N PRO A 103 -9.84 -6.75 -7.49
CA PRO A 103 -11.10 -6.48 -6.81
C PRO A 103 -12.24 -7.30 -7.41
N LYS A 104 -13.04 -7.90 -6.53
CA LYS A 104 -14.15 -8.81 -6.88
C LYS A 104 -15.50 -8.12 -6.70
N GLY A 105 -16.49 -8.63 -7.42
CA GLY A 105 -17.88 -8.17 -7.32
C GLY A 105 -18.03 -6.68 -7.64
N ASP A 106 -18.91 -6.01 -6.90
CA ASP A 106 -19.31 -4.62 -7.16
C ASP A 106 -18.16 -3.61 -7.00
N ILE A 107 -17.11 -3.97 -6.26
CA ILE A 107 -15.91 -3.14 -6.08
C ILE A 107 -15.17 -2.94 -7.41
N ARG A 108 -15.25 -3.92 -8.33
CA ARG A 108 -14.55 -3.90 -9.62
C ARG A 108 -14.90 -2.68 -10.48
N HIS A 109 -16.13 -2.18 -10.34
CA HIS A 109 -16.66 -1.08 -11.16
C HIS A 109 -16.66 0.27 -10.44
N LYS A 110 -16.22 0.31 -9.17
CA LYS A 110 -16.17 1.54 -8.38
C LYS A 110 -14.85 2.26 -8.66
N LEU A 111 -14.95 3.44 -9.26
CA LEU A 111 -13.80 4.33 -9.52
C LEU A 111 -13.71 5.49 -8.51
N ASN A 112 -14.82 5.79 -7.84
CA ASN A 112 -14.88 6.86 -6.84
C ASN A 112 -14.35 6.35 -5.50
N ILE A 113 -13.39 7.07 -4.92
CA ILE A 113 -12.75 6.78 -3.62
C ILE A 113 -13.79 6.60 -2.52
N LYS A 114 -14.81 7.47 -2.45
CA LYS A 114 -15.87 7.39 -1.45
C LYS A 114 -16.61 6.05 -1.52
N ASN A 115 -17.01 5.65 -2.72
CA ASN A 115 -17.75 4.40 -2.93
C ASN A 115 -16.90 3.17 -2.61
N ILE A 116 -15.57 3.25 -2.80
CA ILE A 116 -14.62 2.20 -2.42
C ILE A 116 -14.50 2.14 -0.90
N TRP A 117 -14.39 3.28 -0.23
CA TRP A 117 -14.30 3.36 1.24
C TRP A 117 -15.54 2.76 1.92
N GLU A 118 -16.74 3.06 1.39
CA GLU A 118 -18.00 2.48 1.85
C GLU A 118 -18.09 0.95 1.68
N CYS A 119 -17.23 0.33 0.86
CA CYS A 119 -17.12 -1.14 0.79
C CYS A 119 -16.44 -1.74 2.03
N PHE A 120 -15.62 -0.96 2.73
CA PHE A 120 -14.91 -1.40 3.94
C PHE A 120 -15.66 -1.02 5.21
N TYR A 121 -16.32 0.15 5.21
CA TYR A 121 -17.12 0.64 6.32
C TYR A 121 -18.58 0.77 5.90
N THR A 122 -19.39 -0.19 6.33
CA THR A 122 -20.82 -0.18 6.03
C THR A 122 -21.56 0.79 6.96
N THR A 123 -22.73 1.26 6.52
CA THR A 123 -23.62 2.10 7.33
C THR A 123 -23.95 1.45 8.66
N ASP A 124 -24.25 0.15 8.69
CA ASP A 124 -24.54 -0.61 9.91
C ASP A 124 -23.38 -0.59 10.93
N MET A 125 -22.13 -0.63 10.45
CA MET A 125 -20.95 -0.49 11.31
C MET A 125 -20.88 0.91 11.91
N LEU A 126 -21.10 1.95 11.10
CA LEU A 126 -21.10 3.33 11.56
C LEU A 126 -22.23 3.59 12.57
N GLU A 127 -23.43 3.09 12.29
CA GLU A 127 -24.57 3.16 13.21
C GLU A 127 -24.27 2.46 14.54
N SER A 128 -23.63 1.29 14.49
CA SER A 128 -23.21 0.56 15.69
C SER A 128 -22.21 1.38 16.51
N ILE A 129 -21.20 1.97 15.86
CA ILE A 129 -20.22 2.85 16.52
C ILE A 129 -20.95 3.99 17.20
N VAL A 130 -21.77 4.76 16.46
CA VAL A 130 -22.51 5.92 16.98
C VAL A 130 -23.41 5.54 18.15
N LYS A 131 -24.14 4.43 18.05
CA LYS A 131 -25.04 3.95 19.10
C LYS A 131 -24.29 3.66 20.39
N TYR A 132 -23.19 2.91 20.33
CA TYR A 132 -22.48 2.48 21.52
C TYR A 132 -21.59 3.59 22.10
N THR A 133 -21.00 4.45 21.27
CA THR A 133 -20.25 5.62 21.76
C THR A 133 -21.18 6.59 22.48
N ASN A 134 -22.33 6.92 21.91
CA ASN A 134 -23.31 7.80 22.56
C ASN A 134 -23.86 7.20 23.87
N LYS A 135 -24.08 5.87 23.90
CA LYS A 135 -24.45 5.17 25.13
C LYS A 135 -23.37 5.30 26.20
N PHE A 136 -22.10 5.12 25.84
CA PHE A 136 -20.98 5.26 26.76
C PHE A 136 -20.84 6.69 27.28
N ILE A 137 -20.89 7.69 26.38
CA ILE A 137 -20.85 9.12 26.74
C ILE A 137 -21.98 9.44 27.73
N SER A 138 -23.20 8.98 27.45
CA SER A 138 -24.34 9.21 28.33
C SER A 138 -24.11 8.62 29.72
N MET A 139 -23.60 7.39 29.81
CA MET A 139 -23.29 6.73 31.08
C MET A 139 -22.27 7.52 31.91
N GLN A 140 -21.19 8.00 31.27
CA GLN A 140 -20.19 8.84 31.94
C GLN A 140 -20.79 10.16 32.44
N PHE A 141 -21.68 10.79 31.68
CA PHE A 141 -22.37 11.99 32.13
C PHE A 141 -23.32 11.72 33.31
N TYR A 142 -24.05 10.61 33.32
CA TYR A 142 -24.87 10.22 34.47
C TYR A 142 -24.01 10.01 35.72
N ASP A 143 -22.89 9.29 35.62
CA ASP A 143 -21.97 9.10 36.75
C ASP A 143 -21.43 10.43 37.26
N ILE A 144 -21.06 11.36 36.37
CA ILE A 144 -20.58 12.70 36.76
C ILE A 144 -21.70 13.50 37.43
N ILE A 145 -22.92 13.47 36.90
CA ILE A 145 -24.06 14.20 37.47
C ILE A 145 -24.44 13.59 38.82
N GLU A 146 -24.51 12.27 38.96
CA GLU A 146 -24.84 11.59 40.21
C GLU A 146 -23.78 11.89 41.28
N ASN A 147 -22.49 11.80 40.93
CA ASN A 147 -21.40 12.14 41.83
C ASN A 147 -21.34 13.64 42.20
N ARG A 148 -21.81 14.53 41.31
CA ARG A 148 -21.94 15.98 41.59
C ARG A 148 -23.20 16.31 42.39
N THR A 149 -24.30 15.60 42.17
CA THR A 149 -25.59 15.79 42.85
C THR A 149 -25.56 15.18 44.25
N ALA A 150 -24.72 14.16 44.48
CA ALA A 150 -24.39 13.63 45.81
C ALA A 150 -23.56 14.59 46.70
N MET A 151 -23.16 15.76 46.19
CA MET A 151 -22.68 16.89 46.98
C MET A 151 -23.77 17.98 47.02
N PRO A 152 -24.69 17.94 48.01
CA PRO A 152 -25.75 18.94 48.14
C PRO A 152 -25.14 20.23 48.68
N GLY A 153 -24.58 21.06 47.79
CA GLY A 153 -23.91 22.30 48.22
C GLY A 153 -23.74 23.40 47.19
N LEU A 154 -24.06 23.20 45.90
CA LEU A 154 -23.85 24.24 44.87
C LEU A 154 -25.00 24.37 43.87
N LEU A 155 -26.25 24.23 44.32
CA LEU A 155 -27.42 24.73 43.59
C LEU A 155 -27.91 26.06 44.17
N THR A 156 -27.02 27.05 44.29
CA THR A 156 -27.41 28.42 44.65
C THR A 156 -26.93 29.50 43.69
N TYR A 157 -26.27 29.16 42.57
CA TYR A 157 -25.71 30.17 41.68
C TYR A 157 -25.86 29.84 40.19
N LEU A 158 -27.09 29.63 39.72
CA LEU A 158 -27.45 29.94 38.33
C LEU A 158 -28.89 30.43 38.33
N ASN A 159 -29.05 31.76 38.39
CA ASN A 159 -30.25 32.50 38.07
C ASN A 159 -29.88 33.50 36.97
#